data_AF-A0A0B8QLG3-F1
#
_entry.id   AF-A0A0B8QLG3-F1
#
_cell.length_a   1.000
_cell.length_b   1.000
_cell.length_c   1.000
_cell.angle_alpha   90.00
_cell.angle_beta   90.00
_cell.angle_gamma   90.00
#
_symmetry.space_group_name_H-M   'P 1'
#
loop_
_entity.id
_entity.type
_entity.pdbx_description
1 polymer ?
#
loop_
_entity_poly.entity_id
_entity_poly.type
_entity_poly.pdbx_seq_one_letter_code
_entity_poly.pdbx_strand_id
1 'polypeptide(L)'
;MAAFFIPSINLMGAGCLVDAADNIKAQGFKKGLIVTDSILVKIGIVGKVQNLLTERNVETVVFDGTQPNPTITNVNDGLKLLKENECDFVISLGGGSPHDCAKGVALLATNGGEIKDYEGVNLSAKPQLPLIAINTTAALHLK
;
A
#
# COMPACT_ATOMS: atom_id res chain seq x y z
N MET A 1 -10.49 17.55 -23.28
CA MET A 1 -11.29 16.63 -22.44
C MET A 1 -10.75 16.75 -21.02
N ALA A 2 -11.61 17.00 -20.04
CA ALA A 2 -11.21 17.06 -18.63
C ALA A 2 -11.68 15.79 -17.92
N ALA A 3 -10.82 15.20 -17.09
CA ALA A 3 -11.12 14.01 -16.30
C ALA A 3 -10.70 14.26 -14.84
N PHE A 4 -11.46 13.70 -13.90
CA PHE A 4 -11.21 13.79 -12.46
C PHE A 4 -11.06 12.38 -11.90
N PHE A 5 -9.88 12.08 -11.36
CA PHE A 5 -9.54 10.76 -10.81
C PHE A 5 -9.40 10.86 -9.30
N ILE A 6 -10.14 10.03 -8.58
CA ILE A 6 -10.13 9.99 -7.11
C ILE A 6 -10.40 8.55 -6.64
N PRO A 7 -9.82 8.08 -5.52
CA PRO A 7 -10.21 6.81 -4.91
C PRO A 7 -11.71 6.80 -4.58
N SER A 8 -12.34 5.63 -4.71
CA SER A 8 -13.77 5.43 -4.45
C SER A 8 -14.14 5.62 -2.99
N ILE A 9 -13.22 5.35 -2.06
CA ILE A 9 -13.41 5.46 -0.62
C ILE A 9 -12.26 6.28 -0.05
N ASN A 10 -12.59 7.35 0.68
CA ASN A 10 -11.64 8.20 1.38
C ASN A 10 -12.14 8.36 2.82
N LEU A 11 -11.41 7.77 3.77
CA LEU A 11 -11.72 7.86 5.19
C LEU A 11 -10.79 8.91 5.83
N MET A 12 -11.39 9.90 6.49
CA MET A 12 -10.67 11.04 7.06
C MET A 12 -11.24 11.38 8.44
N GLY A 13 -10.37 11.83 9.34
CA GLY A 13 -10.74 12.23 10.70
C GLY A 13 -10.06 11.40 11.77
N ALA A 14 -10.19 11.82 13.02
CA ALA A 14 -9.67 11.07 14.15
C ALA A 14 -10.35 9.70 14.25
N GLY A 15 -9.56 8.63 14.39
CA GLY A 15 -10.07 7.27 14.51
C GLY A 15 -10.35 6.54 13.19
N CYS A 16 -10.20 7.20 12.03
CA CYS A 16 -10.52 6.61 10.72
C CYS A 16 -9.70 5.35 10.37
N LEU A 17 -8.60 5.10 11.09
CA LEU A 17 -7.82 3.87 10.97
C LEU A 17 -8.62 2.62 11.40
N VAL A 18 -9.49 2.76 12.41
CA VAL A 18 -10.38 1.67 12.86
C VAL A 18 -11.40 1.36 11.76
N ASP A 19 -12.04 2.41 11.22
CA ASP A 19 -12.99 2.28 10.11
C ASP A 19 -12.33 1.66 8.86
N ALA A 20 -11.07 2.02 8.59
CA ALA A 20 -10.30 1.43 7.50
C ALA A 20 -10.06 -0.07 7.70
N ALA A 21 -9.74 -0.50 8.92
CA ALA A 21 -9.56 -1.92 9.25
C ALA A 21 -10.88 -2.71 9.12
N ASP A 22 -12.00 -2.13 9.59
CA ASP A 22 -13.34 -2.70 9.40
C ASP A 22 -13.71 -2.82 7.92
N ASN A 23 -13.37 -1.80 7.12
CA ASN A 23 -13.61 -1.80 5.68
C ASN A 23 -12.76 -2.87 4.96
N ILE A 24 -11.48 -3.01 5.29
CA ILE A 24 -10.60 -4.07 4.77
C ILE A 24 -11.22 -5.45 5.04
N LYS A 25 -11.72 -5.68 6.27
CA LYS A 25 -12.38 -6.93 6.61
C LYS A 25 -13.67 -7.14 5.81
N ALA A 26 -14.50 -6.11 5.69
CA ALA A 26 -15.77 -6.18 4.98
C ALA A 26 -15.61 -6.47 3.47
N GLN A 27 -14.48 -6.08 2.87
CA GLN A 27 -14.14 -6.42 1.48
C GLN A 27 -13.72 -7.89 1.29
N GLY A 28 -13.57 -8.65 2.38
CA GLY A 28 -13.29 -10.09 2.32
C GLY A 28 -11.82 -10.47 2.22
N PHE A 29 -10.91 -9.49 2.27
CA PHE A 29 -9.46 -9.72 2.23
C PHE A 29 -8.97 -10.59 3.37
N LYS A 30 -7.92 -11.37 3.10
CA LYS A 30 -7.37 -12.36 4.04
C LYS A 30 -5.96 -12.04 4.48
N LYS A 31 -5.07 -11.63 3.57
CA LYS A 31 -3.64 -11.45 3.86
C LYS A 31 -3.04 -10.30 3.08
N GLY A 32 -2.66 -9.24 3.78
CA GLY A 32 -2.15 -8.02 3.18
C GLY A 32 -0.63 -7.91 3.25
N LEU A 33 0.01 -7.41 2.19
CA LEU A 33 1.38 -6.91 2.30
C LEU A 33 1.35 -5.43 2.75
N ILE A 34 1.92 -5.14 3.92
CA ILE A 34 2.20 -3.78 4.39
C ILE A 34 3.55 -3.34 3.81
N VAL A 35 3.52 -2.34 2.93
CA VAL A 35 4.69 -1.66 2.37
C VAL A 35 4.91 -0.36 3.17
N THR A 36 6.06 -0.25 3.82
CA THR A 36 6.39 0.81 4.78
C THR A 36 7.90 1.10 4.79
N ASP A 37 8.32 2.11 5.54
CA ASP A 37 9.73 2.32 5.89
C ASP A 37 10.07 1.74 7.28
N SER A 38 11.37 1.51 7.50
CA SER A 38 11.90 0.99 8.76
C SER A 38 11.70 1.93 9.96
N ILE A 39 11.47 3.23 9.75
CA ILE A 39 11.25 4.19 10.84
C ILE A 39 9.89 3.90 11.47
N LEU A 40 8.85 3.76 10.64
CA LEU A 40 7.48 3.46 11.10
C LEU A 40 7.38 2.10 11.81
N VAL A 41 8.20 1.13 11.42
CA VAL A 41 8.36 -0.13 12.17
C VAL A 41 8.93 0.16 13.56
N LYS A 42 10.07 0.85 13.63
CA LYS A 42 10.77 1.15 14.89
C LYS A 42 9.93 1.94 15.88
N ILE A 43 9.11 2.88 15.42
CA ILE A 43 8.22 3.67 16.28
C ILE A 43 6.88 2.97 16.58
N GLY A 44 6.71 1.72 16.14
CA GLY A 44 5.58 0.86 16.48
C GLY A 44 4.26 1.19 15.76
N ILE A 45 4.28 2.03 14.72
CA ILE A 45 3.07 2.37 13.96
C ILE A 45 2.59 1.16 13.14
N VAL A 46 3.52 0.42 12.55
CA VAL A 46 3.20 -0.80 11.79
C VAL A 46 2.51 -1.83 12.68
N GLY A 47 3.03 -2.06 13.89
CA GLY A 47 2.43 -2.99 14.86
C GLY A 47 1.00 -2.63 15.24
N LYS A 48 0.67 -1.32 15.35
CA LYS A 48 -0.73 -0.89 15.60
C LYS A 48 -1.66 -1.32 14.46
N VAL A 49 -1.24 -1.17 13.21
CA VAL A 49 -2.04 -1.58 12.04
C VAL A 49 -2.17 -3.11 11.99
N GLN A 50 -1.07 -3.84 12.21
CA GLN A 50 -1.10 -5.31 12.25
C GLN A 50 -2.04 -5.84 13.33
N ASN A 51 -2.01 -5.26 14.53
CA ASN A 51 -2.89 -5.67 15.63
C ASN A 51 -4.36 -5.44 15.28
N LEU A 52 -4.71 -4.26 14.77
CA LEU A 52 -6.08 -3.94 14.35
C LEU A 52 -6.62 -4.92 13.29
N LEU A 53 -5.77 -5.31 12.33
CA LEU A 53 -6.14 -6.27 11.29
C LEU A 53 -6.21 -7.70 11.82
N THR A 54 -5.30 -8.08 12.71
CA THR A 54 -5.28 -9.40 13.36
C THR A 54 -6.54 -9.64 14.19
N GLU A 55 -7.02 -8.63 14.93
CA GLU A 55 -8.30 -8.66 15.66
C GLU A 55 -9.50 -8.95 14.74
N ARG A 56 -9.38 -8.63 13.46
CA ARG A 56 -10.39 -8.87 12.42
C ARG A 56 -10.12 -10.13 11.61
N ASN A 57 -9.17 -10.96 12.01
CA ASN A 57 -8.72 -12.15 11.29
C ASN A 57 -8.27 -11.80 9.86
N VAL A 58 -7.46 -10.75 9.74
CA VAL A 58 -6.75 -10.36 8.51
C VAL A 58 -5.26 -10.46 8.81
N GLU A 59 -4.58 -11.39 8.16
CA GLU A 59 -3.15 -11.58 8.29
C GLU A 59 -2.38 -10.47 7.57
N THR A 60 -1.15 -10.22 8.00
CA THR A 60 -0.30 -9.22 7.36
C THR A 60 1.15 -9.68 7.29
N VAL A 61 1.81 -9.31 6.20
CA VAL A 61 3.26 -9.44 5.99
C VAL A 61 3.84 -8.05 5.84
N VAL A 62 5.04 -7.80 6.36
CA VAL A 62 5.65 -6.45 6.32
C VAL A 62 6.84 -6.45 5.39
N PHE A 63 6.85 -5.50 4.46
CA PHE A 63 8.03 -5.05 3.73
C PHE A 63 8.37 -3.63 4.18
N ASP A 64 9.47 -3.48 4.92
CA ASP A 64 9.93 -2.22 5.51
C ASP A 64 11.14 -1.61 4.79
N GLY A 65 11.48 -2.16 3.62
CA GLY A 65 12.65 -1.78 2.83
C GLY A 65 12.48 -0.50 2.00
N THR A 66 11.36 0.21 2.12
CA THR A 66 11.17 1.44 1.34
C THR A 66 12.11 2.55 1.82
N GLN A 67 12.63 3.31 0.85
CA GLN A 67 13.53 4.43 1.05
C GLN A 67 12.97 5.66 0.34
N PRO A 68 13.39 6.89 0.70
CA PRO A 68 13.08 8.08 -0.08
C PRO A 68 13.44 7.87 -1.55
N ASN A 69 12.52 8.18 -2.47
CA ASN A 69 12.60 7.86 -3.90
C ASN A 69 12.75 6.35 -4.14
N PRO A 70 11.66 5.57 -4.00
CA PRO A 70 11.73 4.11 -4.06
C PRO A 70 12.31 3.63 -5.39
N THR A 71 13.15 2.60 -5.31
CA THR A 71 13.87 2.03 -6.46
C THR A 71 13.11 0.87 -7.09
N ILE A 72 13.51 0.47 -8.29
CA ILE A 72 13.03 -0.76 -8.95
C ILE A 72 13.24 -1.97 -8.04
N THR A 73 14.38 -2.03 -7.34
CA THR A 73 14.69 -3.10 -6.38
C THR A 73 13.67 -3.14 -5.25
N ASN A 74 13.27 -1.99 -4.68
CA ASN A 74 12.25 -1.96 -3.63
C ASN A 74 10.92 -2.53 -4.10
N VAL A 75 10.50 -2.20 -5.33
CA VAL A 75 9.28 -2.75 -5.92
C VAL A 75 9.40 -4.26 -6.12
N ASN A 76 10.53 -4.75 -6.65
CA ASN A 76 10.73 -6.17 -6.89
C ASN A 76 10.80 -6.99 -5.60
N ASP A 77 11.46 -6.48 -4.56
CA ASP A 77 11.55 -7.14 -3.25
C ASP A 77 10.19 -7.21 -2.57
N GLY A 78 9.42 -6.11 -2.61
CA GLY A 78 8.04 -6.09 -2.13
C GLY A 78 7.14 -7.06 -2.91
N LEU A 79 7.25 -7.10 -4.25
CA LEU A 79 6.51 -8.02 -5.11
C LEU A 79 6.87 -9.49 -4.83
N LYS A 80 8.13 -9.78 -4.55
CA LYS A 80 8.59 -11.11 -4.16
C LYS A 80 7.92 -11.54 -2.86
N LEU A 81 7.97 -10.72 -1.81
CA LEU A 81 7.32 -11.01 -0.54
C LEU A 81 5.81 -11.17 -0.68
N LEU A 82 5.15 -10.33 -1.50
CA LEU A 82 3.73 -10.44 -1.81
C LEU A 82 3.37 -11.83 -2.33
N LYS A 83 4.13 -12.31 -3.32
CA LYS A 83 3.90 -13.60 -3.99
C LYS A 83 4.24 -14.79 -3.09
N GLU A 84 5.38 -14.75 -2.41
CA GLU A 84 5.83 -15.84 -1.52
C GLU A 84 4.88 -16.08 -0.35
N ASN A 85 4.15 -15.04 0.07
CA ASN A 85 3.19 -15.12 1.17
C ASN A 85 1.73 -15.11 0.71
N GLU A 86 1.48 -15.24 -0.59
CA GLU A 86 0.13 -15.32 -1.17
C GLU A 86 -0.80 -14.19 -0.71
N CYS A 87 -0.26 -12.97 -0.61
CA CYS A 87 -1.05 -11.82 -0.19
C CYS A 87 -2.07 -11.43 -1.27
N ASP A 88 -3.30 -11.15 -0.86
CA ASP A 88 -4.44 -10.84 -1.75
C ASP A 88 -4.71 -9.32 -1.88
N PHE A 89 -4.01 -8.49 -1.11
CA PHE A 89 -4.04 -7.02 -1.22
C PHE A 89 -2.75 -6.37 -0.70
N VAL A 90 -2.61 -5.07 -0.98
CA VAL A 90 -1.49 -4.24 -0.50
C VAL A 90 -1.99 -3.12 0.40
N ILE A 91 -1.27 -2.87 1.48
CA ILE A 91 -1.40 -1.67 2.31
C ILE A 91 -0.13 -0.87 2.15
N SER A 92 -0.24 0.39 1.72
CA SER A 92 0.85 1.34 1.87
C SER A 92 0.69 2.10 3.16
N LEU A 93 1.73 2.14 3.98
CA LEU A 93 1.75 2.82 5.27
C LEU A 93 2.93 3.78 5.32
N GLY A 94 2.64 5.08 5.38
CA GLY A 94 3.67 6.12 5.46
C GLY A 94 3.36 7.34 4.63
N GLY A 95 4.39 7.94 4.03
CA GLY A 95 4.24 9.07 3.10
C GLY A 95 4.33 8.65 1.63
N GLY A 96 4.69 9.60 0.76
CA GLY A 96 4.75 9.38 -0.70
C GLY A 96 5.61 8.19 -1.12
N SER A 97 6.78 7.96 -0.50
CA SER A 97 7.69 6.89 -0.90
C SER A 97 7.11 5.47 -0.69
N PRO A 98 6.59 5.10 0.50
CA PRO A 98 5.83 3.86 0.65
C PRO A 98 4.61 3.74 -0.28
N HIS A 99 3.87 4.83 -0.51
CA HIS A 99 2.72 4.83 -1.40
C HIS A 99 3.10 4.50 -2.85
N ASP A 100 4.17 5.09 -3.37
CA ASP A 100 4.60 4.85 -4.75
C ASP A 100 5.23 3.46 -4.92
N CYS A 101 5.99 2.99 -3.94
CA CYS A 101 6.50 1.61 -3.94
C CYS A 101 5.34 0.60 -3.96
N ALA A 102 4.32 0.81 -3.13
CA ALA A 102 3.17 -0.08 -3.04
C ALA A 102 2.31 -0.09 -4.33
N LYS A 103 2.15 1.05 -5.00
CA LYS A 103 1.51 1.11 -6.33
C LYS A 103 2.27 0.27 -7.34
N GLY A 104 3.60 0.38 -7.37
CA GLY A 104 4.45 -0.45 -8.23
C GLY A 104 4.26 -1.94 -7.96
N VAL A 105 4.27 -2.33 -6.68
CA VAL A 105 4.04 -3.73 -6.27
C VAL A 105 2.66 -4.23 -6.71
N ALA A 106 1.60 -3.46 -6.42
CA ALA A 106 0.21 -3.82 -6.76
C ALA A 106 -0.01 -3.90 -8.29
N LEU A 107 0.62 -3.00 -9.05
CA LEU A 107 0.58 -2.97 -10.51
C LEU A 107 1.22 -4.23 -11.10
N LEU A 108 2.46 -4.53 -10.70
CA LEU A 108 3.19 -5.69 -11.21
C LEU A 108 2.60 -7.02 -10.74
N ALA A 109 1.95 -7.06 -9.58
CA ALA A 109 1.26 -8.26 -9.07
C ALA A 109 0.17 -8.77 -10.04
N THR A 110 -0.48 -7.87 -10.77
CA THR A 110 -1.61 -8.19 -11.66
C THR A 110 -1.23 -8.14 -13.14
N ASN A 111 -0.33 -7.22 -13.52
CA ASN A 111 0.04 -6.99 -14.90
C ASN A 111 1.35 -7.70 -15.31
N GLY A 112 2.20 -8.08 -14.36
CA GLY A 112 3.51 -8.69 -14.65
C GLY A 112 4.51 -7.70 -15.27
N GLY A 113 5.57 -8.22 -15.89
CA GLY A 113 6.62 -7.39 -16.51
C GLY A 113 7.53 -6.71 -15.50
N GLU A 114 8.20 -5.65 -15.95
CA GLU A 114 9.08 -4.79 -15.16
C GLU A 114 8.43 -3.41 -14.95
N ILE A 115 8.74 -2.71 -13.85
CA ILE A 115 8.11 -1.41 -13.56
C ILE A 115 8.34 -0.37 -14.67
N LYS A 116 9.49 -0.44 -15.36
CA LYS A 116 9.83 0.43 -16.50
C LYS A 116 8.90 0.25 -17.70
N ASP A 117 8.26 -0.91 -17.84
CA ASP A 117 7.31 -1.18 -18.93
C ASP A 117 6.05 -0.32 -18.81
N TYR A 118 5.83 0.27 -17.63
CA TYR A 118 4.69 1.12 -17.29
C TYR A 118 5.08 2.60 -17.17
N GLU A 119 6.28 3.00 -17.62
CA GLU A 119 6.66 4.40 -17.72
C GLU A 119 5.89 5.08 -18.86
N GLY A 120 4.85 5.84 -18.51
CA GLY A 120 3.98 6.52 -19.46
C GLY A 120 2.57 6.69 -18.93
N VAL A 121 1.60 6.78 -19.84
CA VAL A 121 0.19 7.03 -19.49
C VAL A 121 -0.67 5.85 -19.92
N ASN A 122 -1.46 5.30 -19.00
CA ASN A 122 -2.43 4.23 -19.24
C ASN A 122 -1.84 2.98 -19.94
N LEU A 123 -0.65 2.55 -19.51
CA LEU A 123 0.05 1.39 -20.08
C LEU A 123 -0.38 0.05 -19.48
N SER A 124 -1.05 0.03 -18.33
CA SER A 124 -1.55 -1.20 -17.73
C SER A 124 -2.82 -1.71 -18.40
N ALA A 125 -2.84 -3.02 -18.67
CA ALA A 125 -3.99 -3.68 -19.30
C ALA A 125 -5.05 -4.14 -18.28
N LYS A 126 -4.65 -4.38 -17.03
CA LYS A 126 -5.49 -4.84 -15.94
C LYS A 126 -5.46 -3.85 -14.77
N PRO A 127 -6.54 -3.76 -13.98
CA PRO A 127 -6.51 -3.09 -12.68
C PRO A 127 -5.39 -3.65 -11.82
N GLN A 128 -4.75 -2.78 -11.03
CA GLN A 128 -3.78 -3.20 -10.01
C GLN A 128 -4.45 -4.06 -8.94
N LEU A 129 -3.64 -4.79 -8.16
CA LEU A 129 -4.11 -5.48 -6.96
C LEU A 129 -4.74 -4.45 -6.01
N PRO A 130 -5.79 -4.79 -5.25
CA PRO A 130 -6.40 -3.85 -4.30
C PRO A 130 -5.35 -3.20 -3.39
N LEU A 131 -5.37 -1.86 -3.32
CA LEU A 131 -4.40 -1.04 -2.61
C LEU A 131 -5.13 -0.11 -1.64
N ILE A 132 -4.78 -0.21 -0.36
CA ILE A 132 -5.22 0.71 0.68
C ILE A 132 -4.05 1.62 1.07
N ALA A 133 -4.28 2.92 1.13
CA ALA A 133 -3.27 3.89 1.53
C ALA A 133 -3.57 4.49 2.91
N ILE A 134 -2.70 4.20 3.87
CA ILE A 134 -2.71 4.78 5.21
C ILE A 134 -1.61 5.83 5.26
N ASN A 135 -1.99 7.09 5.00
CA ASN A 135 -1.05 8.20 4.94
C ASN A 135 -0.70 8.70 6.34
N THR A 136 0.59 8.89 6.62
CA THR A 136 1.11 9.44 7.89
C THR A 136 1.68 10.85 7.73
N THR A 137 1.77 11.37 6.50
CA THR A 137 2.37 12.67 6.21
C THR A 137 1.32 13.69 5.78
N ALA A 138 1.25 14.82 6.47
CA ALA A 138 0.47 15.96 6.00
C ALA A 138 1.32 16.77 5.02
N ALA A 139 1.18 16.50 3.72
CA ALA A 139 1.83 17.28 2.68
C ALA A 139 1.08 18.60 2.44
N LEU A 140 1.22 19.55 3.38
CA LEU A 140 1.02 20.99 3.19
C LEU A 140 1.60 21.73 4.41
N HIS A 141 2.81 22.25 4.29
CA HIS A 141 3.26 23.38 5.09
C HIS A 141 3.55 24.49 4.09
N LEU A 142 2.53 25.31 3.81
CA LEU A 142 2.75 26.58 3.12
C LEU A 142 3.65 27.40 4.05
N LYS A 143 4.90 27.60 3.65
CA LYS A 143 5.69 28.75 4.12
C LYS A 143 5.25 29.97 3.34
#